data_AF-A0A9R0JYU6-F1
#
_entry.id   AF-A0A9R0JYU6-F1
#
_cell.length_a   1.000
_cell.length_b   1.000
_cell.length_c   1.000
_cell.angle_alpha   90.00
_cell.angle_beta   90.00
_cell.angle_gamma   90.00
#
_symmetry.space_group_name_H-M   'P 1'
#
loop_
_entity.id
_entity.type
_entity.pdbx_description
1 polymer ?
#
loop_
_entity_poly.entity_id
_entity_poly.type
_entity_poly.pdbx_seq_one_letter_code
_entity_poly.pdbx_strand_id
1 'polypeptide(L)'
;MGQKREEYAHHPAADNLVTLFTKANHDLSLLHFKLDKEFQQIYPDNANPMKLVGRVKKIQDELSSLKDQCRQLLAAKQDLIDKASSILVGNRSMVHRMQASVGIPMTSDSEDAAFSSFDQIIEEWTTHVRSRTGDGGDSAMPEDINDLLFASIVRIN
;
A
#
# COMPACT_ATOMS: atom_id res chain seq x y z
N MET A 1 81.10 9.89 16.57
CA MET A 1 80.97 8.67 17.40
C MET A 1 79.92 8.97 18.47
N GLY A 2 78.72 8.41 18.51
CA GLY A 2 78.06 7.41 17.68
C GLY A 2 76.55 7.55 17.89
N GLN A 3 75.77 7.30 16.84
CA GLN A 3 74.32 7.22 16.90
C GLN A 3 73.94 6.01 17.77
N LYS A 4 73.33 6.24 18.93
CA LYS A 4 72.62 5.20 19.68
C LYS A 4 71.38 4.86 18.88
N ARG A 5 71.45 3.77 18.11
CA ARG A 5 70.25 3.08 17.62
C ARG A 5 69.54 2.55 18.86
N GLU A 6 68.35 3.06 19.13
CA GLU A 6 67.40 2.38 20.00
C GLU A 6 67.01 1.11 19.27
N GLU A 7 67.68 0.00 19.61
CA GLU A 7 67.24 -1.33 19.26
C GLU A 7 65.88 -1.52 19.90
N TYR A 8 64.82 -1.54 19.08
CA TYR A 8 63.52 -2.02 19.50
C TYR A 8 63.72 -3.41 20.08
N ALA A 9 63.74 -3.51 21.41
CA ALA A 9 63.82 -4.78 22.10
C ALA A 9 62.54 -5.56 21.77
N HIS A 10 62.63 -6.49 20.82
CA HIS A 10 61.62 -7.50 20.55
C HIS A 10 61.35 -8.24 21.87
N HIS A 11 60.26 -7.87 22.54
CA HIS A 11 59.87 -8.51 23.78
C HIS A 11 59.11 -9.79 23.39
N PRO A 12 59.62 -10.99 23.70
CA PRO A 12 59.04 -12.25 23.21
C PRO A 12 57.58 -12.44 23.63
N ALA A 13 57.17 -11.89 24.79
CA ALA A 13 55.76 -11.87 25.18
C ALA A 13 54.87 -10.99 24.26
N ALA A 14 55.40 -9.88 23.74
CA ALA A 14 54.69 -9.02 22.79
C ALA A 14 54.61 -9.68 21.41
N ASP A 15 55.69 -10.31 20.94
CA ASP A 15 55.69 -11.07 19.68
C ASP A 15 54.72 -12.27 19.74
N ASN A 16 54.66 -12.96 20.88
CA ASN A 16 53.68 -14.03 21.13
C ASN A 16 52.24 -13.50 21.10
N LEU A 17 52.00 -12.32 21.67
CA LEU A 17 50.68 -11.69 21.68
C LEU A 17 50.23 -11.30 20.27
N VAL A 18 51.13 -10.70 19.48
CA VAL A 18 50.90 -10.37 18.06
C VAL A 18 50.59 -11.63 17.26
N THR A 19 51.34 -12.71 17.48
CA THR A 19 51.11 -14.01 16.83
C THR A 19 49.74 -14.58 17.20
N LEU A 20 49.36 -14.53 18.48
CA LEU A 20 48.05 -14.96 18.97
C LEU A 20 46.90 -14.18 18.34
N PHE A 21 46.99 -12.84 18.30
CA PHE A 21 45.96 -12.01 17.66
C PHE A 21 45.88 -12.24 16.15
N THR A 22 47.02 -12.42 15.48
CA THR A 22 47.05 -12.73 14.05
C THR A 22 46.36 -14.07 13.78
N LYS A 23 46.64 -15.09 14.60
CA LYS A 23 45.96 -16.39 14.52
C LYS A 23 44.47 -16.26 14.80
N ALA A 24 44.06 -15.58 15.88
CA ALA A 24 42.66 -15.39 16.22
C ALA A 24 41.89 -14.65 15.11
N ASN A 25 42.50 -13.63 14.50
CA ASN A 25 41.89 -12.91 13.38
C ASN A 25 41.72 -13.82 12.14
N HIS A 26 42.72 -14.67 11.86
CA HIS A 26 42.62 -15.66 10.80
C HIS A 26 41.51 -16.68 11.07
N ASP A 27 41.45 -17.23 12.29
CA ASP A 27 40.44 -18.19 12.71
C ASP A 27 39.02 -17.59 12.60
N LEU A 28 38.83 -16.34 13.06
CA LEU A 28 37.56 -15.62 12.91
C LEU A 28 37.17 -15.38 11.44
N SER A 29 38.14 -15.05 10.59
CA SER A 29 37.90 -14.85 9.15
C SER A 29 37.46 -16.15 8.48
N LEU A 30 38.08 -17.27 8.84
CA LEU A 30 37.71 -18.60 8.33
C LEU A 30 36.30 -18.98 8.80
N LEU A 31 35.97 -18.74 10.07
CA LEU A 31 34.63 -18.97 10.62
C LEU A 31 33.58 -18.13 9.89
N HIS A 32 33.85 -16.84 9.68
CA HIS A 32 32.95 -15.96 8.93
C HIS A 32 32.69 -16.50 7.52
N PHE A 33 33.74 -16.86 6.78
CA PHE A 33 33.62 -17.41 5.43
C PHE A 33 32.79 -18.70 5.40
N LYS A 34 33.02 -19.61 6.36
CA LYS A 34 32.29 -20.87 6.43
C LYS A 34 30.81 -20.65 6.76
N LEU A 35 30.52 -19.77 7.72
CA LEU A 35 29.14 -19.40 8.09
C LEU A 35 28.40 -18.76 6.92
N ASP A 36 29.04 -17.85 6.19
CA ASP A 36 28.41 -17.18 5.04
C ASP A 36 28.11 -18.20 3.92
N LYS A 37 29.02 -19.14 3.67
CA LYS A 37 28.81 -20.23 2.72
C LYS A 37 27.67 -21.16 3.14
N GLU A 38 27.63 -21.58 4.40
CA GLU A 38 26.54 -22.41 4.93
C GLU A 38 25.20 -21.67 4.88
N PHE A 39 25.19 -20.38 5.22
CA PHE A 39 24.00 -19.54 5.13
C PHE A 39 23.45 -19.48 3.70
N GLN A 40 24.31 -19.25 2.69
CA GLN A 40 23.89 -19.23 1.29
C GLN A 40 23.44 -20.61 0.77
N GLN A 41 23.97 -21.70 1.30
CA GLN A 41 23.53 -23.05 0.96
C GLN A 41 22.16 -23.40 1.56
N ILE A 42 21.93 -23.02 2.82
CA ILE A 42 20.68 -23.28 3.53
C ILE A 42 19.56 -22.37 2.99
N TYR A 43 19.89 -21.11 2.72
CA TYR A 43 18.93 -20.11 2.26
C TYR A 43 19.24 -19.66 0.84
N PRO A 44 18.64 -20.30 -0.18
CA PRO A 44 18.71 -19.80 -1.54
C PRO A 44 18.08 -18.41 -1.64
N ASP A 45 18.37 -17.71 -2.72
CA ASP A 45 18.02 -16.29 -2.92
C ASP A 45 16.53 -15.96 -2.70
N ASN A 46 15.63 -16.85 -3.09
CA ASN A 46 14.18 -16.69 -2.93
C ASN A 46 13.68 -16.91 -1.48
N ALA A 47 14.47 -17.58 -0.64
CA ALA A 47 14.17 -17.91 0.75
C ALA A 47 15.11 -17.24 1.76
N ASN A 48 16.05 -16.41 1.30
CA ASN A 48 16.95 -15.65 2.16
C ASN A 48 16.16 -14.68 3.07
N PRO A 49 16.25 -14.82 4.41
CA PRO A 49 15.47 -14.01 5.34
C PRO A 49 15.67 -12.50 5.18
N MET A 50 16.90 -12.03 4.92
CA MET A 50 17.16 -10.60 4.68
C MET A 50 16.47 -10.10 3.41
N LYS A 51 16.52 -10.90 2.33
CA LYS A 51 15.83 -10.56 1.07
C LYS A 51 14.31 -10.61 1.22
N LEU A 52 13.79 -11.57 1.99
CA LEU A 52 12.37 -11.67 2.30
C LEU A 52 11.86 -10.44 3.05
N VAL A 53 12.55 -10.00 4.09
CA VAL A 53 12.21 -8.77 4.82
C VAL A 53 12.20 -7.56 3.88
N GLY A 54 13.18 -7.45 2.98
CA GLY A 54 13.21 -6.39 1.96
C GLY A 54 12.00 -6.42 1.03
N ARG A 55 11.62 -7.61 0.54
CA ARG A 55 10.43 -7.81 -0.30
C ARG A 55 9.13 -7.50 0.44
N VAL A 56 9.00 -7.92 1.70
CA VAL A 56 7.83 -7.63 2.55
C VAL A 56 7.67 -6.14 2.77
N LYS A 57 8.75 -5.41 3.09
CA LYS A 57 8.73 -3.95 3.21
C LYS A 57 8.29 -3.28 1.92
N LYS A 58 8.85 -3.72 0.78
CA LYS A 58 8.46 -3.21 -0.53
C LYS A 58 6.96 -3.42 -0.81
N ILE A 59 6.43 -4.63 -0.54
CA ILE A 59 5.01 -4.92 -0.70
C ILE A 59 4.17 -4.04 0.23
N GLN A 60 4.59 -3.83 1.48
CA GLN A 60 3.89 -2.96 2.42
C GLN A 60 3.79 -1.52 1.91
N ASP A 61 4.89 -0.98 1.38
CA ASP A 61 4.92 0.37 0.81
C ASP A 61 4.04 0.46 -0.45
N GLU A 62 4.18 -0.48 -1.39
CA GLU A 62 3.38 -0.53 -2.62
C GLU A 62 1.88 -0.68 -2.33
N LEU A 63 1.52 -1.49 -1.33
CA LEU A 63 0.15 -1.71 -0.90
C LEU A 63 -0.47 -0.47 -0.27
N SER A 64 0.30 0.28 0.52
CA SER A 64 -0.13 1.57 1.07
C SER A 64 -0.37 2.62 -0.03
N SER A 65 0.50 2.65 -1.04
CA SER A 65 0.33 3.53 -2.21
C SER A 65 -0.89 3.15 -3.04
N LEU A 66 -1.06 1.86 -3.35
CA LEU A 66 -2.21 1.33 -4.07
C LEU A 66 -3.52 1.65 -3.34
N LYS A 67 -3.50 1.55 -2.01
CA LYS A 67 -4.62 1.90 -1.15
C LYS A 67 -5.06 3.35 -1.38
N ASP A 68 -4.13 4.30 -1.32
CA ASP A 68 -4.46 5.70 -1.51
C ASP A 68 -4.91 6.01 -2.94
N GLN A 69 -4.34 5.34 -3.95
CA GLN A 69 -4.81 5.42 -5.33
C GLN A 69 -6.24 4.92 -5.49
N CYS A 70 -6.61 3.80 -4.87
CA CYS A 70 -7.99 3.30 -4.88
C CYS A 70 -8.96 4.33 -4.25
N ARG A 71 -8.60 4.94 -3.12
CA ARG A 71 -9.44 6.00 -2.50
C ARG A 71 -9.64 7.19 -3.42
N GLN A 72 -8.57 7.66 -4.07
CA GLN A 72 -8.64 8.77 -5.01
C GLN A 72 -9.54 8.42 -6.21
N LEU A 73 -9.41 7.21 -6.76
CA LEU A 73 -10.24 6.75 -7.87
C LEU A 73 -11.72 6.69 -7.49
N LEU A 74 -12.04 6.20 -6.29
CA LEU A 74 -13.41 6.15 -5.77
C LEU A 74 -13.99 7.55 -5.59
N ALA A 75 -13.21 8.48 -5.02
CA ALA A 75 -13.62 9.88 -4.87
C ALA A 75 -13.86 10.54 -6.24
N ALA A 76 -12.98 10.31 -7.21
CA ALA A 76 -13.15 10.82 -8.57
C ALA A 76 -14.38 10.24 -9.26
N LYS A 77 -14.68 8.95 -9.04
CA LYS A 77 -15.90 8.31 -9.57
C LYS A 77 -17.16 8.89 -8.93
N GLN A 78 -17.15 9.16 -7.62
CA GLN A 78 -18.28 9.79 -6.94
C GLN A 78 -18.52 11.21 -7.47
N ASP A 79 -17.47 12.02 -7.61
CA ASP A 79 -17.57 13.37 -8.18
C ASP A 79 -18.13 13.35 -9.62
N LEU A 80 -17.71 12.39 -10.44
CA LEU A 80 -18.27 12.21 -11.78
C LEU A 80 -19.76 11.88 -11.74
N ILE A 81 -20.18 10.98 -10.84
CA ILE A 81 -21.58 10.59 -10.65
C ILE A 81 -22.41 11.80 -10.20
N ASP A 82 -21.92 12.57 -9.24
CA ASP A 82 -22.62 13.74 -8.70
C ASP A 82 -22.81 14.81 -9.80
N LYS A 83 -21.76 15.06 -10.59
CA LYS A 83 -21.81 15.98 -11.74
C LYS A 83 -22.76 15.49 -12.84
N ALA A 84 -22.66 14.21 -13.22
CA ALA A 84 -23.54 13.62 -14.23
C ALA A 84 -25.01 13.69 -13.78
N SER A 85 -25.30 13.34 -12.52
CA SER A 85 -26.64 13.43 -11.94
C SER A 85 -27.16 14.86 -11.95
N SER A 86 -26.36 15.83 -11.47
CA SER A 86 -26.74 17.24 -11.48
C SER A 86 -27.07 17.76 -12.87
N ILE A 87 -26.28 17.38 -13.89
CA ILE A 87 -26.48 17.85 -15.27
C ILE A 87 -27.68 17.14 -15.91
N LEU A 88 -27.75 15.80 -15.84
CA LEU A 88 -28.77 15.02 -16.53
C LEU A 88 -30.15 15.23 -15.91
N VAL A 89 -30.27 15.18 -14.58
CA VAL A 89 -31.53 15.45 -13.87
C VAL A 89 -31.96 16.91 -14.08
N GLY A 90 -31.00 17.85 -14.06
CA GLY A 90 -31.25 19.26 -14.33
C GLY A 90 -31.77 19.53 -15.74
N ASN A 91 -31.12 18.94 -16.75
CA ASN A 91 -31.55 19.03 -18.16
C ASN A 91 -32.92 18.39 -18.38
N ARG A 92 -33.14 17.19 -17.81
CA ARG A 92 -34.45 16.51 -17.87
C ARG A 92 -35.55 17.38 -17.28
N SER A 93 -35.31 17.98 -16.12
CA SER A 93 -36.25 18.91 -15.48
C SER A 93 -36.55 20.14 -16.35
N MET A 94 -35.55 20.67 -17.06
CA MET A 94 -35.74 21.79 -17.97
C MET A 94 -36.61 21.40 -19.18
N VAL A 95 -36.34 20.25 -19.79
CA VAL A 95 -37.13 19.72 -20.92
C VAL A 95 -38.57 19.49 -20.51
N HIS A 96 -38.81 18.90 -19.33
CA HIS A 96 -40.16 18.71 -18.79
C HIS A 96 -40.91 20.05 -18.66
N ARG A 97 -40.27 21.08 -18.08
CA ARG A 97 -40.89 22.42 -18.01
C ARG A 97 -41.21 22.99 -19.39
N MET A 98 -40.34 22.79 -20.38
CA MET A 98 -40.59 23.22 -21.76
C MET A 98 -41.78 22.47 -22.37
N GLN A 99 -41.88 21.15 -22.19
CA GLN A 99 -43.01 20.35 -22.66
C GLN A 99 -44.34 20.82 -22.06
N ALA A 100 -44.39 21.05 -20.73
CA ALA A 100 -45.58 21.61 -20.08
C ALA A 100 -45.98 22.97 -20.67
N SER A 101 -45.00 23.84 -20.95
CA SER A 101 -45.28 25.18 -21.49
C SER A 101 -45.90 25.17 -22.91
N VAL A 102 -45.65 24.11 -23.69
CA VAL A 102 -46.17 23.93 -25.06
C VAL A 102 -47.37 22.97 -25.09
N GLY A 103 -47.81 22.44 -23.94
CA GLY A 103 -48.93 21.50 -23.84
C GLY A 103 -48.60 20.10 -24.33
N ILE A 104 -47.32 19.73 -24.40
CA ILE A 104 -46.86 18.39 -24.72
C ILE A 104 -46.94 17.52 -23.44
N PRO A 105 -47.52 16.31 -23.49
CA PRO A 105 -47.54 15.41 -22.34
C PRO A 105 -46.14 15.12 -21.82
N MET A 106 -45.95 15.23 -20.50
CA MET A 106 -44.70 14.84 -19.83
C MET A 106 -44.60 13.31 -19.78
N THR A 107 -43.42 12.78 -20.06
CA THR A 107 -43.13 11.36 -19.82
C THR A 107 -42.96 11.13 -18.32
N SER A 108 -43.67 10.17 -17.74
CA SER A 108 -43.47 9.83 -16.33
C SER A 108 -42.10 9.16 -16.13
N ASP A 109 -41.56 9.22 -14.91
CA ASP A 109 -40.25 8.62 -14.59
C ASP A 109 -40.22 7.10 -14.86
N SER A 110 -41.36 6.42 -14.67
CA SER A 110 -41.52 4.98 -14.98
C SER A 110 -41.61 4.66 -16.47
N GLU A 111 -41.99 5.63 -17.31
CA GLU A 111 -42.04 5.47 -18.77
C GLU A 111 -40.70 5.81 -19.44
N ASP A 112 -39.83 6.49 -18.72
CA ASP A 112 -38.48 6.84 -19.15
C ASP A 112 -37.49 5.74 -18.77
N ALA A 113 -37.40 4.72 -19.62
CA ALA A 113 -36.50 3.57 -19.41
C ALA A 113 -35.02 3.99 -19.26
N ALA A 114 -34.60 5.08 -19.90
CA ALA A 114 -33.24 5.58 -19.80
C ALA A 114 -32.97 6.21 -18.43
N PHE A 115 -33.91 7.00 -17.91
CA PHE A 115 -33.83 7.58 -16.57
C PHE A 115 -33.91 6.53 -15.47
N SER A 116 -34.83 5.56 -15.58
CA SER A 116 -34.93 4.44 -14.64
C SER A 116 -33.63 3.61 -14.58
N SER A 117 -33.02 3.34 -15.74
CA SER A 117 -31.73 2.64 -15.82
C SER A 117 -30.60 3.45 -15.17
N PHE A 118 -30.57 4.77 -15.39
CA PHE A 118 -29.61 5.66 -14.77
C PHE A 118 -29.71 5.62 -13.24
N ASP A 119 -30.91 5.81 -12.68
CA ASP A 119 -31.12 5.79 -11.24
C ASP A 119 -30.75 4.44 -10.62
N GLN A 120 -31.09 3.33 -11.28
CA GLN A 120 -30.71 1.99 -10.84
C GLN A 120 -29.18 1.83 -10.74
N ILE A 121 -28.43 2.33 -11.74
CA ILE A 121 -26.96 2.26 -11.73
C ILE A 121 -26.37 3.10 -10.59
N ILE A 122 -26.96 4.27 -10.30
CA ILE A 122 -26.53 5.13 -9.19
C ILE A 122 -26.84 4.47 -7.82
N GLU A 123 -28.00 3.85 -7.69
CA GLU A 123 -28.39 3.11 -6.47
C GLU A 123 -27.50 1.88 -6.24
N GLU A 124 -27.19 1.12 -7.30
CA GLU A 124 -26.27 -0.01 -7.23
C GLU A 124 -24.88 0.44 -6.77
N TRP A 125 -24.37 1.53 -7.35
CA TRP A 125 -23.11 2.14 -6.94
C TRP A 125 -23.14 2.57 -5.47
N THR A 126 -24.19 3.27 -5.05
CA THR A 126 -24.36 3.75 -3.67
C THR A 126 -24.39 2.58 -2.69
N THR A 127 -25.06 1.48 -3.08
CA THR A 127 -25.13 0.25 -2.30
C THR A 127 -23.75 -0.40 -2.19
N HIS A 128 -22.99 -0.50 -3.28
CA HIS A 128 -21.63 -1.05 -3.29
C HIS A 128 -20.64 -0.25 -2.43
N VAL A 129 -20.75 1.07 -2.42
CA VAL A 129 -19.92 1.92 -1.55
C VAL A 129 -20.33 1.75 -0.08
N ARG A 130 -21.63 1.64 0.21
CA ARG A 130 -22.16 1.53 1.59
C ARG A 130 -21.96 0.14 2.19
N SER A 131 -22.22 -0.94 1.45
CA SER A 131 -22.11 -2.32 1.95
C SER A 131 -20.68 -2.67 2.38
N ARG A 132 -19.69 -2.13 1.65
CA ARG A 132 -18.26 -2.28 2.00
C ARG A 132 -17.77 -1.37 3.13
N THR A 133 -18.61 -0.43 3.56
CA THR A 133 -18.32 0.46 4.70
C THR A 133 -19.05 0.00 5.98
N GLY A 134 -20.04 -0.89 5.86
CA GLY A 134 -20.99 -1.22 6.94
C GLY A 134 -20.77 -2.53 7.71
N ASP A 135 -19.86 -3.41 7.29
CA ASP A 135 -19.58 -4.67 7.99
C ASP A 135 -18.49 -4.51 9.07
N GLY A 136 -18.65 -3.48 9.91
CA GLY A 136 -17.71 -3.10 10.96
C GLY A 136 -18.29 -3.24 12.37
N GLY A 137 -19.14 -4.25 12.59
CA GLY A 137 -19.74 -4.56 13.89
C GLY A 137 -19.05 -5.71 14.59
N ASP A 138 -18.19 -5.39 15.57
CA ASP A 138 -17.71 -6.24 16.68
C ASP A 138 -17.30 -7.69 16.39
N SER A 139 -16.00 -7.88 16.13
CA SER A 139 -15.08 -8.77 16.88
C SER A 139 -14.00 -9.35 15.96
N ALA A 140 -12.76 -9.33 16.48
CA ALA A 140 -11.53 -9.84 15.87
C ALA A 140 -10.92 -9.01 14.72
N MET A 141 -9.79 -8.38 15.03
CA MET A 141 -8.66 -7.99 14.16
C MET A 141 -9.00 -7.60 12.70
N PRO A 142 -8.81 -6.33 12.29
CA PRO A 142 -9.08 -5.89 10.92
C PRO A 142 -7.99 -6.46 9.99
N GLU A 143 -8.28 -7.63 9.41
CA GLU A 143 -7.37 -8.33 8.50
C GLU A 143 -7.60 -7.92 7.02
N ASP A 144 -8.69 -7.21 6.71
CA ASP A 144 -8.94 -6.74 5.34
C ASP A 144 -8.56 -5.26 5.13
N ILE A 145 -7.61 -5.06 4.24
CA ILE A 145 -7.13 -3.74 3.76
C ILE A 145 -8.28 -2.97 3.10
N ASN A 146 -9.27 -3.68 2.57
CA ASN A 146 -10.49 -3.11 2.03
C ASN A 146 -11.27 -2.36 3.11
N ASP A 147 -11.43 -2.89 4.33
CA ASP A 147 -12.22 -2.21 5.37
C ASP A 147 -11.57 -0.87 5.76
N LEU A 148 -10.24 -0.86 5.83
CA LEU A 148 -9.45 0.31 6.16
C LEU A 148 -9.43 1.32 4.99
N LEU A 149 -9.75 0.94 3.75
CA LEU A 149 -9.87 1.85 2.61
C LEU A 149 -11.10 2.74 2.71
N PHE A 150 -12.23 2.17 3.08
CA PHE A 150 -13.53 2.80 3.00
C PHE A 150 -13.98 3.48 4.30
N ALA A 151 -13.36 3.16 5.44
CA ALA A 151 -13.67 3.78 6.75
C ALA A 151 -13.43 5.31 6.82
N SER A 152 -12.53 5.87 6.01
CA SER A 152 -12.13 7.29 6.11
C SER A 152 -13.01 8.29 5.34
N ILE A 153 -14.03 7.83 4.61
CA ILE A 153 -14.88 8.69 3.78
C ILE A 153 -16.03 9.32 4.57
N VAL A 154 -16.33 8.83 5.79
CA VAL A 154 -17.41 9.39 6.61
C VAL A 154 -16.87 10.42 7.61
N ARG A 155 -16.73 11.67 7.14
CA ARG A 155 -16.94 12.86 7.98
C ARG A 155 -17.94 13.75 7.27
N ILE A 156 -19.21 13.54 7.57
CA ILE A 156 -20.28 14.49 7.25
C ILE A 156 -20.73 15.09 8.59
N ASN A 157 -20.41 16.37 8.78
CA ASN A 157 -21.25 17.36 9.44
C ASN A 157 -21.22 18.59 8.53
#